data_AF-A0A3Q7YB90-F1
#
_entry.id   AF-A0A3Q7YB90-F1
#
_cell.length_a   1.000
_cell.length_b   1.000
_cell.length_c   1.000
_cell.angle_alpha   90.00
_cell.angle_beta   90.00
_cell.angle_gamma   90.00
#
_symmetry.space_group_name_H-M   'P 1'
#
loop_
_entity.id
_entity.type
_entity.pdbx_description
1 polymer ?
#
loop_
_entity_poly.entity_id
_entity_poly.type
_entity_poly.pdbx_seq_one_letter_code
_entity_poly.pdbx_strand_id
1 'polypeptide(L)'
;MSRPDTVRFSRCSRERSSNIGCHHQGTVQLLVKAIEDTLIDSGDAHHLLSSLTELVQFHGNCTLAVRGGAVPVLLQVVKSTDNNEDLAGTSLTVLGLLVRFDEGLNAVKKTNAIISSMLSVLKGRSLLCKEGATDILLRLFDDSEECVREALMLSEFSSVLADLCVRGSPRVRDKADLLMRKIAKVSLETNMELACSLND
;
A
#
# COMPACT_ATOMS: atom_id res chain seq x y z
N MET A 1 -51.44 20.49 0.21
CA MET A 1 -51.80 19.24 -0.50
C MET A 1 -51.21 19.37 -1.90
N SER A 2 -50.33 18.52 -2.45
CA SER A 2 -49.69 17.28 -2.00
C SER A 2 -48.40 17.10 -2.83
N ARG A 3 -47.53 16.21 -2.36
CA ARG A 3 -46.11 15.99 -2.67
C ARG A 3 -45.79 15.58 -4.13
N PRO A 4 -44.54 15.79 -4.60
CA PRO A 4 -44.03 15.18 -5.82
C PRO A 4 -43.54 13.74 -5.60
N ASP A 5 -43.60 12.98 -6.70
CA ASP A 5 -43.42 11.54 -6.81
C ASP A 5 -42.00 11.04 -6.49
N THR A 6 -41.97 9.97 -5.69
CA THR A 6 -40.79 9.18 -5.35
C THR A 6 -40.37 8.34 -6.55
N VAL A 7 -39.16 8.57 -7.07
CA VAL A 7 -38.53 7.70 -8.06
C VAL A 7 -38.28 6.32 -7.44
N ARG A 8 -38.84 5.32 -8.11
CA ARG A 8 -38.88 3.91 -7.77
C ARG A 8 -37.53 3.27 -8.13
N PHE A 9 -36.69 2.95 -7.14
CA PHE A 9 -35.53 2.08 -7.35
C PHE A 9 -36.00 0.63 -7.53
N SER A 10 -36.06 0.18 -8.78
CA SER A 10 -36.34 -1.20 -9.15
C SER A 10 -35.06 -2.05 -9.05
N ARG A 11 -35.06 -3.00 -8.12
CA ARG A 11 -34.20 -4.18 -8.13
C ARG A 11 -34.47 -5.02 -9.39
N CYS A 12 -33.43 -5.53 -10.04
CA CYS A 12 -33.52 -6.79 -10.75
C CYS A 12 -32.16 -7.52 -10.73
N SER A 13 -32.16 -8.65 -10.04
CA SER A 13 -31.07 -9.62 -9.87
C SER A 13 -30.79 -10.41 -11.15
N ARG A 14 -29.56 -10.92 -11.30
CA ARG A 14 -29.38 -12.26 -11.89
C ARG A 14 -28.17 -12.99 -11.33
N GLU A 15 -28.47 -14.19 -10.87
CA GLU A 15 -27.67 -15.09 -10.05
C GLU A 15 -26.57 -15.80 -10.84
N ARG A 16 -25.44 -16.06 -10.18
CA ARG A 16 -24.73 -17.34 -10.31
C ARG A 16 -24.42 -17.89 -8.92
N SER A 17 -25.09 -19.00 -8.63
CA SER A 17 -24.91 -19.84 -7.46
C SER A 17 -23.48 -20.36 -7.32
N SER A 18 -22.90 -20.19 -6.13
CA SER A 18 -22.21 -21.26 -5.39
C SER A 18 -21.93 -20.79 -3.96
N ASN A 19 -22.49 -21.50 -2.98
CA ASN A 19 -22.14 -21.48 -1.55
C ASN A 19 -22.22 -20.12 -0.83
N ILE A 20 -23.44 -19.64 -0.56
CA ILE A 20 -23.62 -18.63 0.49
C ILE A 20 -23.69 -19.35 1.83
N GLY A 21 -22.52 -19.75 2.35
CA GLY A 21 -22.34 -19.72 3.78
C GLY A 21 -22.51 -18.26 4.18
N CYS A 22 -23.51 -17.92 4.99
CA CYS A 22 -23.71 -16.58 5.53
C CYS A 22 -22.55 -16.26 6.48
N HIS A 23 -21.36 -15.97 5.92
CA HIS A 23 -20.29 -15.33 6.65
C HIS A 23 -20.79 -13.93 6.97
N HIS A 24 -20.97 -13.64 8.26
CA HIS A 24 -21.19 -12.27 8.73
C HIS A 24 -19.92 -11.46 8.43
N GLN A 25 -19.72 -11.04 7.19
CA GLN A 25 -18.66 -10.12 6.83
C GLN A 25 -19.09 -8.73 7.30
N GLY A 26 -18.24 -8.12 8.13
CA GLY A 26 -18.40 -6.72 8.51
C GLY A 26 -18.22 -5.82 7.29
N THR A 27 -18.68 -4.58 7.41
CA THR A 27 -18.62 -3.56 6.34
C THR A 27 -17.22 -3.44 5.73
N VAL A 28 -16.17 -3.55 6.54
CA VAL A 28 -14.78 -3.47 6.08
C VAL A 28 -14.44 -4.61 5.12
N GLN A 29 -14.77 -5.86 5.47
CA GLN A 29 -14.48 -7.01 4.60
C GLN A 29 -15.30 -6.98 3.31
N LEU A 30 -16.55 -6.51 3.38
CA LEU A 30 -17.38 -6.32 2.18
C LEU A 30 -16.79 -5.26 1.24
N LEU A 31 -16.25 -4.16 1.79
CA LEU A 31 -15.57 -3.14 0.99
C LEU A 31 -14.32 -3.69 0.32
N VAL A 32 -13.49 -4.46 1.05
CA VAL A 32 -12.30 -5.10 0.46
C VAL A 32 -12.71 -6.02 -0.69
N LYS A 33 -13.77 -6.82 -0.50
CA LYS A 33 -14.28 -7.70 -1.54
C LYS A 33 -14.82 -6.93 -2.76
N ALA A 34 -15.54 -5.84 -2.51
CA ALA A 34 -16.03 -4.98 -3.58
C ALA A 34 -14.88 -4.35 -4.38
N ILE A 35 -13.80 -3.91 -3.72
CA ILE A 35 -12.60 -3.37 -4.41
C ILE A 35 -11.93 -4.45 -5.27
N GLU A 36 -11.88 -5.68 -4.79
CA GLU A 36 -11.36 -6.80 -5.58
C GLU A 36 -12.21 -7.03 -6.84
N ASP A 37 -13.54 -6.96 -6.71
CA ASP A 37 -14.47 -7.17 -7.82
C ASP A 37 -14.47 -5.99 -8.81
N THR A 38 -14.19 -4.76 -8.37
CA THR A 38 -14.06 -3.57 -9.25
C THR A 38 -12.76 -3.52 -10.04
N LEU A 39 -11.83 -4.44 -9.83
CA LEU A 39 -10.69 -4.63 -10.75
C LEU A 39 -11.15 -4.97 -12.19
N ILE A 40 -12.44 -5.27 -12.37
CA ILE A 40 -13.09 -5.57 -13.65
C ILE A 40 -13.89 -4.35 -14.19
N ASP A 41 -14.36 -3.43 -13.32
CA ASP A 41 -15.18 -2.27 -13.70
C ASP A 41 -14.91 -1.05 -12.80
N SER A 42 -14.50 0.07 -13.42
CA SER A 42 -13.67 1.12 -12.78
C SER A 42 -14.44 2.33 -12.22
N GLY A 43 -15.77 2.38 -12.38
CA GLY A 43 -16.56 3.57 -12.02
C GLY A 43 -16.56 3.90 -10.52
N ASP A 44 -16.69 2.88 -9.66
CA ASP A 44 -16.91 3.07 -8.22
C ASP A 44 -15.67 2.82 -7.35
N ALA A 45 -14.56 2.37 -7.95
CA ALA A 45 -13.37 1.96 -7.21
C ALA A 45 -12.79 3.07 -6.32
N HIS A 46 -12.82 4.32 -6.79
CA HIS A 46 -12.40 5.49 -6.02
C HIS A 46 -13.24 5.72 -4.77
N HIS A 47 -14.57 5.57 -4.87
CA HIS A 47 -15.47 5.74 -3.73
C HIS A 47 -15.30 4.61 -2.70
N LEU A 48 -15.07 3.38 -3.16
CA LEU A 48 -14.79 2.24 -2.30
C LEU A 48 -13.47 2.42 -1.54
N LEU A 49 -12.40 2.82 -2.23
CA LEU A 49 -11.11 3.10 -1.61
C LEU A 49 -11.16 4.27 -0.63
N SER A 50 -11.87 5.34 -0.98
CA SER A 50 -12.07 6.49 -0.07
C SER A 50 -12.81 6.05 1.19
N SER A 51 -13.89 5.27 1.05
CA SER A 51 -14.63 4.71 2.18
C SER A 51 -13.77 3.80 3.05
N LEU A 52 -12.93 2.96 2.43
CA LEU A 52 -12.00 2.10 3.15
C LEU A 52 -10.95 2.94 3.89
N THR A 53 -10.42 4.00 3.28
CA THR A 53 -9.44 4.93 3.88
C THR A 53 -9.96 5.51 5.19
N GLU A 54 -11.20 5.99 5.21
CA GLU A 54 -11.84 6.54 6.41
C GLU A 54 -12.02 5.49 7.51
N LEU A 55 -12.42 4.27 7.15
CA LEU A 55 -12.61 3.20 8.12
C LEU A 55 -11.29 2.73 8.73
N VAL A 56 -10.23 2.56 7.92
CA VAL A 56 -8.92 2.07 8.38
C VAL A 56 -8.07 3.15 9.05
N GLN A 57 -8.62 4.33 9.34
CA GLN A 57 -8.01 5.24 10.31
C GLN A 57 -8.04 4.64 11.73
N PHE A 58 -8.98 3.74 12.00
CA PHE A 58 -9.14 3.08 13.30
C PHE A 58 -8.47 1.69 13.31
N HIS A 59 -7.60 1.46 14.29
CA HIS A 59 -6.81 0.22 14.42
C HIS A 59 -7.64 -1.07 14.26
N GLY A 60 -8.81 -1.14 14.93
CA GLY A 60 -9.67 -2.33 14.85
C GLY A 60 -10.15 -2.63 13.43
N ASN A 61 -10.43 -1.59 12.65
CA ASN A 61 -10.82 -1.75 11.24
C ASN A 61 -9.63 -2.12 10.36
N CYS A 62 -8.41 -1.66 10.68
CA CYS A 62 -7.20 -2.13 9.99
C CYS A 62 -7.05 -3.64 10.13
N THR A 63 -7.21 -4.17 11.36
CA THR A 63 -7.15 -5.62 11.60
C THR A 63 -8.20 -6.36 10.77
N LEU A 64 -9.43 -5.85 10.69
CA LEU A 64 -10.50 -6.45 9.88
C LEU A 64 -10.20 -6.37 8.37
N ALA A 65 -9.64 -5.26 7.89
CA ALA A 65 -9.27 -5.09 6.49
C ALA A 65 -8.15 -6.05 6.08
N VAL A 66 -7.09 -6.14 6.89
CA VAL A 66 -5.96 -7.06 6.65
C VAL A 66 -6.45 -8.50 6.61
N ARG A 67 -7.25 -8.93 7.59
CA ARG A 67 -7.85 -10.27 7.61
C ARG A 67 -8.82 -10.52 6.47
N GLY A 68 -9.43 -9.46 5.93
CA GLY A 68 -10.27 -9.49 4.73
C GLY A 68 -9.49 -9.56 3.41
N GLY A 69 -8.15 -9.55 3.44
CA GLY A 69 -7.32 -9.62 2.24
C GLY A 69 -7.01 -8.27 1.61
N ALA A 70 -7.12 -7.16 2.36
CA ALA A 70 -6.89 -5.81 1.80
C ALA A 70 -5.50 -5.65 1.19
N VAL A 71 -4.45 -6.20 1.82
CA VAL A 71 -3.06 -6.03 1.35
C VAL A 71 -2.84 -6.54 -0.08
N PRO A 72 -3.12 -7.82 -0.40
CA PRO A 72 -2.95 -8.31 -1.78
C PRO A 72 -3.86 -7.59 -2.79
N VAL A 73 -5.11 -7.28 -2.41
CA VAL A 73 -6.05 -6.56 -3.28
C VAL A 73 -5.52 -5.17 -3.63
N LEU A 74 -5.09 -4.38 -2.64
CA LEU A 74 -4.57 -3.03 -2.86
C LEU A 74 -3.27 -3.06 -3.68
N LEU A 75 -2.37 -4.02 -3.44
CA LEU A 75 -1.16 -4.18 -4.24
C LEU A 75 -1.48 -4.58 -5.68
N GLN A 76 -2.54 -5.36 -5.91
CA GLN A 76 -3.02 -5.65 -7.25
C GLN A 76 -3.58 -4.41 -7.93
N VAL A 77 -4.35 -3.58 -7.23
CA VAL A 77 -4.81 -2.27 -7.77
C VAL A 77 -3.60 -1.44 -8.18
N VAL A 78 -2.57 -1.33 -7.34
CA VAL A 78 -1.35 -0.56 -7.68
C VAL A 78 -0.65 -1.08 -8.94
N LYS A 79 -0.65 -2.40 -9.16
CA LYS A 79 0.00 -3.04 -10.33
C LYS A 79 -0.82 -2.97 -11.62
N SER A 80 -2.15 -3.02 -11.52
CA SER A 80 -3.03 -3.11 -12.70
C SER A 80 -3.38 -1.74 -13.30
N THR A 81 -2.97 -0.66 -12.66
CA THR A 81 -3.51 0.67 -12.96
C THR A 81 -2.51 1.54 -13.72
N ASP A 82 -2.06 1.05 -14.88
CA ASP A 82 -1.12 1.77 -15.76
C ASP A 82 -1.66 3.13 -16.26
N ASN A 83 -2.99 3.32 -16.25
CA ASN A 83 -3.66 4.51 -16.80
C ASN A 83 -4.44 5.36 -15.76
N ASN A 84 -4.45 4.99 -14.48
CA ASN A 84 -5.21 5.70 -13.42
C ASN A 84 -4.36 5.84 -12.14
N GLU A 85 -3.39 6.73 -12.22
CA GLU A 85 -2.43 7.01 -11.13
C GLU A 85 -3.12 7.43 -9.81
N ASP A 86 -4.31 8.04 -9.89
CA ASP A 86 -5.07 8.45 -8.70
C ASP A 86 -5.56 7.24 -7.88
N LEU A 87 -6.01 6.19 -8.56
CA LEU A 87 -6.49 4.97 -7.91
C LEU A 87 -5.33 4.20 -7.26
N ALA A 88 -4.19 4.14 -7.95
CA ALA A 88 -2.96 3.58 -7.39
C ALA A 88 -2.48 4.38 -6.18
N GLY A 89 -2.49 5.72 -6.27
CA GLY A 89 -2.10 6.61 -5.18
C GLY A 89 -3.00 6.48 -3.95
N THR A 90 -4.32 6.37 -4.15
CA THR A 90 -5.27 6.13 -3.07
C THR A 90 -5.05 4.75 -2.45
N SER A 91 -4.79 3.73 -3.25
CA SER A 91 -4.49 2.38 -2.75
C SER A 91 -3.21 2.33 -1.93
N LEU A 92 -2.15 3.05 -2.35
CA LEU A 92 -0.91 3.21 -1.58
C LEU A 92 -1.14 3.99 -0.29
N THR A 93 -2.04 4.97 -0.29
CA THR A 93 -2.44 5.69 0.93
C THR A 93 -3.10 4.74 1.92
N VAL A 94 -4.03 3.89 1.47
CA VAL A 94 -4.67 2.86 2.31
C VAL A 94 -3.62 1.88 2.84
N LEU A 95 -2.72 1.37 2.00
CA LEU A 95 -1.61 0.51 2.43
C LEU A 95 -0.74 1.20 3.49
N GLY A 96 -0.42 2.48 3.30
CA GLY A 96 0.29 3.32 4.26
C GLY A 96 -0.42 3.38 5.62
N LEU A 97 -1.76 3.45 5.64
CA LEU A 97 -2.53 3.39 6.88
C LEU A 97 -2.47 2.00 7.53
N LEU A 98 -2.50 0.92 6.75
CA LEU A 98 -2.43 -0.44 7.28
C LEU A 98 -1.08 -0.74 7.92
N VAL A 99 0.03 -0.32 7.32
CA VAL A 99 1.39 -0.60 7.85
C VAL A 99 1.72 0.17 9.13
N ARG A 100 0.92 1.19 9.52
CA ARG A 100 1.06 1.86 10.82
C ARG A 100 0.88 0.91 12.00
N PHE A 101 0.21 -0.22 11.78
CA PHE A 101 -0.07 -1.23 12.79
C PHE A 101 0.60 -2.55 12.43
N ASP A 102 1.04 -3.29 13.46
CA ASP A 102 1.86 -4.49 13.28
C ASP A 102 1.17 -5.56 12.43
N GLU A 103 -0.16 -5.71 12.53
CA GLU A 103 -0.91 -6.66 11.70
C GLU A 103 -0.77 -6.36 10.20
N GLY A 104 -0.95 -5.09 9.82
CA GLY A 104 -0.83 -4.66 8.42
C GLY A 104 0.61 -4.67 7.95
N LEU A 105 1.56 -4.26 8.80
CA LEU A 105 2.98 -4.32 8.51
C LEU A 105 3.46 -5.75 8.26
N ASN A 106 3.09 -6.68 9.14
CA ASN A 106 3.42 -8.09 9.01
C ASN A 106 2.80 -8.71 7.74
N ALA A 107 1.58 -8.32 7.39
CA ALA A 107 0.94 -8.75 6.15
C ALA A 107 1.68 -8.22 4.89
N VAL A 108 2.13 -6.97 4.92
CA VAL A 108 2.91 -6.37 3.84
C VAL A 108 4.30 -7.02 3.73
N LYS A 109 5.00 -7.27 4.85
CA LYS A 109 6.30 -7.97 4.88
C LYS A 109 6.24 -9.39 4.30
N LYS A 110 5.13 -10.09 4.52
CA LYS A 110 4.89 -11.43 3.94
C LYS A 110 4.63 -11.40 2.43
N THR A 111 4.44 -10.23 1.85
CA THR A 111 4.25 -10.11 0.41
C THR A 111 5.59 -10.21 -0.31
N ASN A 112 5.70 -11.17 -1.22
CA ASN A 112 6.90 -11.37 -2.03
C ASN A 112 7.25 -10.10 -2.82
N ALA A 113 8.54 -9.74 -2.80
CA ALA A 113 9.10 -8.63 -3.57
C ALA A 113 8.41 -7.28 -3.30
N ILE A 114 8.02 -7.02 -2.04
CA ILE A 114 7.42 -5.75 -1.66
C ILE A 114 8.38 -4.57 -1.90
N ILE A 115 9.68 -4.73 -1.57
CA ILE A 115 10.69 -3.69 -1.78
C ILE A 115 10.84 -3.37 -3.26
N SER A 116 10.94 -4.40 -4.12
CA SER A 116 10.98 -4.22 -5.57
C SER A 116 9.69 -3.60 -6.11
N SER A 117 8.52 -3.96 -5.56
CA SER A 117 7.24 -3.38 -5.97
C SER A 117 7.17 -1.89 -5.66
N MET A 118 7.60 -1.48 -4.46
CA MET A 118 7.66 -0.06 -4.09
C MET A 118 8.70 0.70 -4.92
N LEU A 119 9.85 0.10 -5.20
CA LEU A 119 10.85 0.70 -6.10
C LEU A 119 10.27 0.98 -7.49
N SER A 120 9.49 0.05 -8.07
CA SER A 120 8.80 0.29 -9.34
C SER A 120 7.84 1.48 -9.28
N VAL A 121 7.11 1.64 -8.16
CA VAL A 121 6.25 2.81 -7.93
C VAL A 121 7.08 4.10 -7.85
N LEU A 122 8.24 4.08 -7.17
CA LEU A 122 9.12 5.24 -7.05
C LEU A 122 9.69 5.71 -8.39
N LYS A 123 9.85 4.80 -9.36
CA LYS A 123 10.26 5.16 -10.74
C LYS A 123 9.15 5.80 -11.56
N GLY A 124 7.89 5.66 -11.13
CA GLY A 124 6.72 6.26 -11.78
C GLY A 124 6.76 7.79 -11.78
N ARG A 125 5.75 8.42 -12.40
CA ARG A 125 5.67 9.88 -12.49
C ARG A 125 4.85 10.50 -11.35
N SER A 126 3.77 9.84 -10.92
CA SER A 126 2.90 10.31 -9.84
C SER A 126 3.63 10.57 -8.52
N LEU A 127 3.57 11.82 -8.05
CA LEU A 127 4.09 12.23 -6.75
C LEU A 127 3.24 11.66 -5.59
N LEU A 128 1.95 11.46 -5.81
CA LEU A 128 1.06 10.84 -4.81
C LEU A 128 1.45 9.38 -4.56
N CYS A 129 1.68 8.63 -5.64
CA CYS A 129 2.14 7.25 -5.53
C CYS A 129 3.52 7.17 -4.86
N LYS A 130 4.42 8.09 -5.20
CA LYS A 130 5.75 8.18 -4.55
C LYS A 130 5.63 8.45 -3.06
N GLU A 131 4.77 9.37 -2.64
CA GLU A 131 4.55 9.68 -1.22
C GLU A 131 4.11 8.42 -0.45
N GLY A 132 3.09 7.72 -0.94
CA GLY A 132 2.62 6.48 -0.33
C GLY A 132 3.67 5.36 -0.32
N ALA A 133 4.42 5.18 -1.41
CA ALA A 133 5.49 4.19 -1.47
C ALA A 133 6.63 4.49 -0.47
N THR A 134 7.02 5.77 -0.33
CA THR A 134 8.03 6.17 0.66
C THR A 134 7.56 5.95 2.10
N ASP A 135 6.26 6.15 2.41
CA ASP A 135 5.72 5.85 3.74
C ASP A 135 5.80 4.36 4.07
N ILE A 136 5.44 3.51 3.13
CA ILE A 136 5.51 2.05 3.28
C ILE A 136 6.97 1.61 3.50
N LEU A 137 7.90 2.09 2.66
CA LEU A 137 9.32 1.76 2.78
C LEU A 137 9.92 2.23 4.10
N LEU A 138 9.57 3.43 4.57
CA LEU A 138 10.05 3.94 5.85
C LEU A 138 9.62 3.02 6.99
N ARG A 139 8.33 2.64 7.01
CA ARG A 139 7.82 1.77 8.06
C ARG A 139 8.45 0.38 8.04
N LEU A 140 8.72 -0.17 6.84
CA LEU A 140 9.44 -1.43 6.68
C LEU A 140 10.88 -1.33 7.19
N PHE A 141 11.59 -0.24 6.88
CA PHE A 141 12.97 -0.04 7.32
C PHE A 141 13.10 0.32 8.80
N ASP A 142 12.05 0.87 9.42
CA ASP A 142 11.95 1.02 10.88
C ASP A 142 11.82 -0.32 11.60
N ASP A 143 11.22 -1.31 10.95
CA ASP A 143 10.88 -2.60 11.54
C ASP A 143 11.91 -3.70 11.29
N SER A 144 12.56 -3.68 10.11
CA SER A 144 13.47 -4.75 9.71
C SER A 144 14.67 -4.23 8.92
N GLU A 145 15.87 -4.45 9.45
CA GLU A 145 17.11 -4.25 8.71
C GLU A 145 17.23 -5.20 7.50
N GLU A 146 16.58 -6.38 7.53
CA GLU A 146 16.56 -7.28 6.37
C GLU A 146 15.88 -6.61 5.17
N CYS A 147 14.84 -5.80 5.40
CA CYS A 147 14.21 -5.01 4.34
C CYS A 147 15.16 -3.94 3.79
N VAL A 148 16.02 -3.35 4.63
CA VAL A 148 17.06 -2.40 4.19
C VAL A 148 18.13 -3.12 3.36
N ARG A 149 18.56 -4.31 3.80
CA ARG A 149 19.51 -5.15 3.05
C ARG A 149 18.92 -5.59 1.71
N GLU A 150 17.65 -6.00 1.66
CA GLU A 150 16.94 -6.33 0.41
C GLU A 150 16.94 -5.13 -0.56
N ALA A 151 16.69 -3.91 -0.06
CA ALA A 151 16.75 -2.71 -0.88
C ALA A 151 18.16 -2.40 -1.40
N LEU A 152 19.20 -2.64 -0.60
CA LEU A 152 20.60 -2.49 -1.01
C LEU A 152 21.02 -3.47 -2.12
N MET A 153 20.37 -4.63 -2.22
CA MET A 153 20.59 -5.58 -3.32
C MET A 153 20.02 -5.08 -4.66
N LEU A 154 19.12 -4.09 -4.64
CA LEU A 154 18.56 -3.47 -5.84
C LEU A 154 19.47 -2.29 -6.23
N SER A 155 20.34 -2.52 -7.22
CA SER A 155 21.42 -1.59 -7.62
C SER A 155 20.95 -0.15 -7.92
N GLU A 156 19.72 0.01 -8.38
CA GLU A 156 19.13 1.30 -8.73
C GLU A 156 18.40 2.01 -7.57
N PHE A 157 18.18 1.34 -6.44
CA PHE A 157 17.40 1.89 -5.32
C PHE A 157 17.99 3.21 -4.80
N SER A 158 19.30 3.25 -4.57
CA SER A 158 20.02 4.45 -4.13
C SER A 158 19.94 5.60 -5.14
N SER A 159 20.04 5.29 -6.45
CA SER A 159 19.91 6.31 -7.49
C SER A 159 18.50 6.89 -7.59
N VAL A 160 17.47 6.06 -7.41
CA VAL A 160 16.08 6.50 -7.39
C VAL A 160 15.81 7.39 -6.18
N LEU A 161 16.30 7.02 -4.98
CA LEU A 161 16.18 7.88 -3.81
C LEU A 161 16.92 9.22 -3.97
N ALA A 162 18.11 9.21 -4.57
CA ALA A 162 18.85 10.44 -4.86
C ALA A 162 18.08 11.36 -5.82
N ASP A 163 17.45 10.82 -6.87
CA ASP A 163 16.57 11.59 -7.76
C ASP A 163 15.39 12.20 -6.98
N LEU A 164 14.77 11.42 -6.10
CA LEU A 164 13.66 11.88 -5.26
C LEU A 164 14.07 13.00 -4.30
N CYS A 165 15.27 12.95 -3.72
CA CYS A 165 15.80 14.03 -2.87
C CYS A 165 15.94 15.37 -3.60
N VAL A 166 16.05 15.36 -4.94
CA VAL A 166 16.17 16.59 -5.75
C VAL A 166 14.83 16.98 -6.37
N ARG A 167 14.10 16.02 -6.92
CA ARG A 167 12.94 16.25 -7.80
C ARG A 167 11.59 15.91 -7.17
N GLY A 168 11.59 15.33 -5.97
CA GLY A 168 10.36 15.04 -5.22
C GLY A 168 9.65 16.30 -4.74
N SER A 169 8.39 16.13 -4.33
CA SER A 169 7.69 17.14 -3.52
C SER A 169 8.43 17.35 -2.19
N PRO A 170 8.23 18.47 -1.46
CA PRO A 170 8.87 18.67 -0.16
C PRO A 170 8.71 17.45 0.78
N ARG A 171 7.50 16.89 0.88
CA ARG A 171 7.23 15.70 1.69
C ARG A 171 7.99 14.46 1.22
N VAL A 172 8.04 14.23 -0.10
CA VAL A 172 8.77 13.08 -0.67
C VAL A 172 10.27 13.23 -0.47
N ARG A 173 10.81 14.45 -0.59
CA ARG A 173 12.23 14.73 -0.33
C ARG A 173 12.61 14.43 1.12
N ASP A 174 11.82 14.89 2.09
CA ASP A 174 12.08 14.64 3.51
C ASP A 174 12.10 13.13 3.83
N LYS A 175 11.16 12.37 3.24
CA LYS A 175 11.08 10.92 3.40
C LYS A 175 12.22 10.18 2.70
N ALA A 176 12.58 10.59 1.47
CA ALA A 176 13.69 10.02 0.73
C ALA A 176 15.03 10.24 1.46
N ASP A 177 15.23 11.42 2.06
CA ASP A 177 16.38 11.75 2.88
C ASP A 177 16.45 10.87 4.16
N LEU A 178 15.32 10.60 4.81
CA LEU A 178 15.26 9.61 5.90
C LEU A 178 15.65 8.19 5.43
N LEU A 179 15.13 7.75 4.29
CA LEU A 179 15.46 6.43 3.73
C LEU A 179 16.96 6.32 3.42
N MET A 180 17.55 7.34 2.81
CA MET A 180 18.99 7.39 2.53
C MET A 180 19.83 7.28 3.81
N ARG A 181 19.45 7.97 4.89
CA ARG A 181 20.12 7.83 6.19
C ARG A 181 20.05 6.42 6.74
N LYS A 182 18.89 5.76 6.64
CA LYS A 182 18.72 4.37 7.11
C LYS A 182 19.61 3.39 6.34
N ILE A 183 19.67 3.54 5.01
CA ILE A 183 20.53 2.73 4.15
C ILE A 183 22.01 2.96 4.49
N ALA A 184 22.42 4.22 4.65
CA ALA A 184 23.80 4.55 5.00
C ALA A 184 24.19 3.95 6.36
N LYS A 185 23.30 3.99 7.35
CA LYS A 185 23.52 3.39 8.67
C LYS A 185 23.81 1.89 8.56
N VAL A 186 22.92 1.13 7.91
CA VAL A 186 23.08 -0.33 7.77
C VAL A 186 24.31 -0.71 6.94
N SER A 187 24.62 0.07 5.90
CA SER A 187 25.83 -0.15 5.11
C SER A 187 27.11 0.03 5.93
N LEU A 188 27.16 1.03 6.82
CA LEU A 188 28.31 1.25 7.71
C LEU A 188 28.45 0.15 8.76
N GLU A 189 27.35 -0.29 9.36
CA GLU A 189 27.34 -1.39 10.34
C GLU A 189 27.86 -2.68 9.72
N THR A 190 27.41 -3.01 8.51
CA THR A 190 27.91 -4.19 7.76
C THR A 190 29.42 -4.12 7.49
N ASN A 191 29.94 -2.94 7.14
CA ASN A 191 31.37 -2.75 6.89
C ASN A 191 32.22 -2.90 8.16
N MET A 192 31.69 -2.47 9.32
CA MET A 192 32.37 -2.64 10.60
C MET A 192 32.42 -4.10 11.06
N GLU A 193 31.34 -4.87 10.86
CA GLU A 193 31.32 -6.32 11.14
C GLU A 193 32.35 -7.10 10.30
N LEU A 194 32.48 -6.75 9.02
CA LEU A 194 33.48 -7.35 8.13
C LEU A 194 34.92 -6.99 8.54
N ALA A 195 35.15 -5.75 8.99
CA ALA A 195 36.47 -5.33 9.45
C ALA A 195 36.89 -6.04 10.76
N CYS A 196 35.94 -6.32 11.66
CA CYS A 196 36.22 -7.05 12.90
C CYS A 196 36.50 -8.53 12.65
N SER A 197 35.80 -9.17 11.71
CA SER A 197 35.95 -10.61 11.40
C SER A 197 37.20 -10.98 10.58
N LEU A 198 37.98 -10.00 10.12
CA LEU A 198 39.26 -10.20 9.43
C LEU A 198 40.48 -10.15 10.37
N ASN A 199 40.28 -9.85 11.65
CA ASN A 199 41.36 -9.74 12.66
C ASN A 199 41.41 -10.90 13.66
N ASP A 200 40.60 -11.94 13.46
CA ASP A 200 40.64 -13.22 14.18
C ASP A 200 41.18 -14.34 13.27
#